data_AF-A0A1S1TXE2-F1
#
_entry.id   AF-A0A1S1TXE2-F1
#
_cell.length_a   1.000
_cell.length_b   1.000
_cell.length_c   1.000
_cell.angle_alpha   90.00
_cell.angle_beta   90.00
_cell.angle_gamma   90.00
#
_symmetry.space_group_name_H-M   'P 1'
#
loop_
_entity.id
_entity.type
_entity.pdbx_description
1 polymer ?
#
loop_
_entity_poly.entity_id
_entity_poly.type
_entity_poly.pdbx_seq_one_letter_code
_entity_poly.pdbx_strand_id
1 'polypeptide(L)'
;MAGVKTAIIGSGNIGTDLMIKIMRHSNRLEMSALVGVDPASDGLARAKRLGVATTHEGIEGLQRLDVWPDIGIVFDATSAAAHQRHSAVVTGAGKVMIDLTPAAIGPYVIPVVNGGTHLDAPNVNMVTCGGQATIPIVAAVSSVAKVHYAEIVASISSKSAGPGTRANIDEFTETTARAIEMVGGASQGKAIIVLNPAEPPLLMRDTVFTLSSG
;
A
#
# COMPACT_ATOMS: atom_id res chain seq x y z
N MET A 1 -2.95 26.83 -0.11
CA MET A 1 -1.93 26.28 0.80
C MET A 1 -1.04 25.35 0.00
N ALA A 2 0.27 25.38 0.20
CA ALA A 2 1.16 24.38 -0.41
C ALA A 2 0.80 22.98 0.12
N GLY A 3 0.94 21.96 -0.72
CA GLY A 3 0.69 20.57 -0.32
C GLY A 3 1.72 20.09 0.69
N VAL A 4 1.39 19.05 1.47
CA VAL A 4 2.36 18.33 2.29
C VAL A 4 3.34 17.63 1.35
N LYS A 5 4.64 17.91 1.51
CA LYS A 5 5.69 17.28 0.72
C LYS A 5 5.83 15.82 1.07
N THR A 6 6.00 14.98 0.05
CA THR A 6 5.97 13.53 0.18
C THR A 6 7.13 12.84 -0.52
N ALA A 7 7.55 11.72 0.04
CA ALA A 7 8.49 10.80 -0.60
C ALA A 7 7.84 9.43 -0.80
N ILE A 8 8.33 8.69 -1.80
CA ILE A 8 7.94 7.30 -2.05
C ILE A 8 9.21 6.45 -2.03
N ILE A 9 9.23 5.41 -1.20
CA ILE A 9 10.26 4.38 -1.19
C ILE A 9 9.77 3.19 -2.00
N GLY A 10 10.54 2.80 -3.02
CA GLY A 10 10.18 1.76 -3.96
C GLY A 10 9.80 2.34 -5.33
N SER A 11 10.72 2.24 -6.29
CA SER A 11 10.57 2.75 -7.66
C SER A 11 9.96 1.73 -8.63
N GLY A 12 9.23 0.73 -8.13
CA GLY A 12 8.53 -0.27 -8.93
C GLY A 12 7.19 0.22 -9.48
N ASN A 13 6.34 -0.72 -9.89
CA ASN A 13 5.01 -0.43 -10.46
C ASN A 13 4.14 0.41 -9.52
N ILE A 14 4.01 0.00 -8.24
CA ILE A 14 3.17 0.68 -7.24
C ILE A 14 3.67 2.10 -6.99
N GLY A 15 4.95 2.28 -6.66
CA GLY A 15 5.49 3.60 -6.33
C GLY A 15 5.50 4.56 -7.51
N THR A 16 5.79 4.07 -8.73
CA THR A 16 5.75 4.91 -9.93
C THR A 16 4.32 5.34 -10.29
N ASP A 17 3.35 4.44 -10.15
CA ASP A 17 1.93 4.77 -10.34
C ASP A 17 1.44 5.78 -9.29
N LEU A 18 1.77 5.56 -8.01
CA LEU A 18 1.45 6.49 -6.93
C LEU A 18 2.06 7.87 -7.14
N MET A 19 3.32 7.96 -7.57
CA MET A 19 3.98 9.21 -7.92
C MET A 19 3.16 10.00 -8.94
N ILE A 20 2.70 9.34 -10.00
CA ILE A 20 1.89 9.98 -11.05
C ILE A 20 0.52 10.40 -10.49
N LYS A 21 -0.11 9.59 -9.63
CA LYS A 21 -1.38 9.96 -8.99
C LYS A 21 -1.23 11.20 -8.10
N ILE A 22 -0.17 11.28 -7.29
CA ILE A 22 0.12 12.46 -6.45
C ILE A 22 0.26 13.70 -7.35
N MET A 23 1.11 13.63 -8.37
CA MET A 23 1.40 14.77 -9.25
C MET A 23 0.18 15.25 -10.07
N ARG A 24 -0.73 14.34 -10.46
CA ARG A 24 -1.85 14.67 -11.34
C ARG A 24 -3.15 14.97 -10.63
N HIS A 25 -3.37 14.39 -9.44
CA HIS A 25 -4.69 14.37 -8.82
C HIS A 25 -4.71 14.94 -7.41
N SER A 26 -3.56 15.07 -6.74
CA SER A 26 -3.57 15.58 -5.37
C SER A 26 -3.60 17.11 -5.33
N ASN A 27 -4.50 17.65 -4.51
CA ASN A 27 -4.51 19.05 -4.10
C ASN A 27 -3.97 19.26 -2.68
N ARG A 28 -3.54 18.18 -2.01
CA ARG A 28 -3.03 18.19 -0.63
C ARG A 28 -1.60 17.68 -0.50
N LEU A 29 -1.10 16.92 -1.47
CA LEU A 29 0.22 16.29 -1.44
C LEU A 29 1.07 16.82 -2.60
N GLU A 30 2.35 16.98 -2.34
CA GLU A 30 3.35 17.38 -3.33
C GLU A 30 4.43 16.31 -3.42
N MET A 31 4.80 15.90 -4.63
CA MET A 31 5.81 14.87 -4.84
C MET A 31 7.22 15.48 -4.73
N SER A 32 8.02 15.00 -3.78
CA SER A 32 9.36 15.57 -3.52
C SER A 32 10.51 14.60 -3.83
N ALA A 33 10.39 13.32 -3.48
CA ALA A 33 11.45 12.33 -3.77
C ALA A 33 10.93 10.93 -4.10
N LEU A 34 11.46 10.31 -5.15
CA LEU A 34 11.29 8.87 -5.43
C LEU A 34 12.59 8.13 -5.15
N VAL A 35 12.49 7.08 -4.33
CA VAL A 35 13.64 6.35 -3.79
C VAL A 35 13.63 4.92 -4.29
N GLY A 36 14.79 4.42 -4.71
CA GLY A 36 15.00 3.03 -5.11
C GLY A 36 16.32 2.49 -4.58
N VAL A 37 16.64 1.26 -4.99
CA VAL A 37 17.93 0.60 -4.71
C VAL A 37 18.67 0.19 -5.99
N ASP A 38 17.99 0.26 -7.13
CA ASP A 38 18.55 -0.05 -8.45
C ASP A 38 18.72 1.26 -9.25
N PRO A 39 19.95 1.69 -9.57
CA PRO A 39 20.18 2.89 -10.37
C PRO A 39 19.60 2.80 -11.79
N ALA A 40 19.35 1.59 -12.30
CA ALA A 40 18.76 1.36 -13.63
C ALA A 40 17.22 1.31 -13.61
N SER A 41 16.57 1.55 -12.46
CA SER A 41 15.12 1.49 -12.34
C SER A 41 14.40 2.48 -13.25
N ASP A 42 13.48 1.97 -14.09
CA ASP A 42 12.61 2.78 -14.95
C ASP A 42 11.81 3.84 -14.17
N GLY A 43 11.38 3.52 -12.96
CA GLY A 43 10.67 4.44 -12.07
C GLY A 43 11.52 5.65 -11.71
N LEU A 44 12.79 5.44 -11.35
CA LEU A 44 13.74 6.52 -11.06
C LEU A 44 14.02 7.37 -12.31
N ALA A 45 14.24 6.72 -13.46
CA ALA A 45 14.42 7.42 -14.73
C ALA A 45 13.20 8.30 -15.08
N ARG A 46 11.99 7.80 -14.82
CA ARG A 46 10.74 8.55 -15.01
C ARG A 46 10.60 9.72 -14.03
N ALA A 47 10.90 9.52 -12.75
CA ALA A 47 10.87 10.58 -11.73
C ALA A 47 11.83 11.73 -12.09
N LYS A 48 13.05 11.41 -12.53
CA LYS A 48 14.03 12.40 -12.98
C LYS A 48 13.53 13.23 -14.16
N ARG A 49 12.89 12.60 -15.16
CA ARG A 49 12.28 13.33 -16.30
C ARG A 49 11.16 14.28 -15.88
N LEU A 50 10.52 14.02 -14.74
CA LEU A 50 9.43 14.81 -14.18
C LEU A 50 9.90 15.84 -13.15
N GLY A 51 11.22 15.98 -12.94
CA GLY A 51 11.79 16.94 -11.99
C GLY A 51 11.67 16.53 -10.52
N VAL A 52 11.34 15.28 -10.22
CA VAL A 52 11.28 14.76 -8.85
C VAL A 52 12.69 14.36 -8.41
N ALA A 53 13.08 14.67 -7.16
CA ALA A 53 14.38 14.26 -6.64
C ALA A 53 14.46 12.72 -6.57
N THR A 54 15.62 12.15 -6.85
CA THR A 54 15.79 10.69 -6.89
C THR A 54 17.04 10.25 -6.17
N THR A 55 16.98 9.10 -5.53
CA THR A 55 18.17 8.38 -5.05
C THR A 55 18.00 6.88 -5.24
N HIS A 56 19.11 6.19 -5.49
CA HIS A 56 19.20 4.73 -5.56
C HIS A 56 19.90 4.15 -4.32
N GLU A 57 20.18 4.97 -3.31
CA GLU A 57 20.90 4.59 -2.09
C GLU A 57 19.94 4.26 -0.93
N GLY A 58 18.70 3.87 -1.24
CA GLY A 58 17.70 3.48 -0.25
C GLY A 58 17.29 4.60 0.72
N ILE A 59 16.82 4.20 1.91
CA ILE A 59 16.34 5.12 2.95
C ILE A 59 17.45 6.06 3.44
N GLU A 60 18.69 5.59 3.50
CA GLU A 60 19.84 6.40 3.89
C GLU A 60 20.10 7.49 2.85
N GLY A 61 19.97 7.15 1.57
CA GLY A 61 20.01 8.11 0.46
C GLY A 61 18.92 9.17 0.59
N LEU A 62 17.70 8.77 0.95
CA LEU A 62 16.59 9.70 1.15
C LEU A 62 16.90 10.74 2.23
N GLN A 63 17.48 10.32 3.36
CA GLN A 63 17.84 11.22 4.46
C GLN A 63 18.90 12.28 4.08
N ARG A 64 19.71 12.00 3.05
CA ARG A 64 20.75 12.91 2.55
C ARG A 64 20.25 13.91 1.50
N LEU A 65 19.03 13.75 0.98
CA LEU A 65 18.49 14.68 0.00
C LEU A 65 18.09 16.01 0.67
N ASP A 66 18.35 17.13 0.00
CA ASP A 66 17.99 18.47 0.49
C ASP A 66 16.48 18.65 0.74
N VAL A 67 15.63 17.83 0.11
CA VAL A 67 14.17 17.85 0.30
C VAL A 67 13.71 17.12 1.57
N TRP A 68 14.57 16.33 2.21
CA TRP A 68 14.22 15.52 3.39
C TRP A 68 13.65 16.31 4.58
N PRO A 69 14.21 17.47 4.96
CA PRO A 69 13.69 18.24 6.10
C PRO A 69 12.21 18.63 5.92
N ASP A 70 11.80 18.93 4.69
CA ASP A 70 10.44 19.41 4.39
C ASP A 70 9.42 18.29 4.16
N ILE A 71 9.86 17.05 3.93
CA ILE A 71 8.95 15.92 3.71
C ILE A 71 8.19 15.61 5.00
N GLY A 72 6.86 15.61 4.93
CA GLY A 72 5.99 15.27 6.06
C GLY A 72 5.45 13.84 6.04
N ILE A 73 5.27 13.27 4.85
CA ILE A 73 4.68 11.93 4.64
C ILE A 73 5.60 11.10 3.74
N VAL A 74 5.81 9.84 4.10
CA VAL A 74 6.56 8.87 3.30
C VAL A 74 5.67 7.67 3.01
N PHE A 75 5.56 7.29 1.74
CA PHE A 75 4.88 6.09 1.30
C PHE A 75 5.90 4.97 1.06
N ASP A 76 5.68 3.79 1.62
CA ASP A 76 6.54 2.63 1.40
C ASP A 76 5.87 1.62 0.49
N ALA A 77 6.42 1.47 -0.71
CA ALA A 77 6.01 0.53 -1.75
C ALA A 77 7.12 -0.48 -2.07
N THR A 78 7.91 -0.88 -1.06
CA THR A 78 9.01 -1.85 -1.20
C THR A 78 8.56 -3.30 -0.89
N SER A 79 8.90 -3.81 0.29
CA SER A 79 8.58 -5.17 0.75
C SER A 79 8.35 -5.17 2.26
N ALA A 80 7.65 -6.20 2.77
CA ALA A 80 7.31 -6.28 4.18
C ALA A 80 8.56 -6.28 5.08
N ALA A 81 9.59 -7.03 4.67
CA ALA A 81 10.85 -7.12 5.40
C ALA A 81 11.61 -5.79 5.50
N ALA A 82 11.58 -4.95 4.45
CA ALA A 82 12.26 -3.67 4.45
C ALA A 82 11.49 -2.60 5.26
N HIS A 83 10.17 -2.71 5.30
CA HIS A 83 9.28 -1.71 5.87
C HIS A 83 9.58 -1.40 7.34
N GLN A 84 9.94 -2.41 8.14
CA GLN A 84 10.25 -2.21 9.57
C GLN A 84 11.41 -1.21 9.77
N ARG A 85 12.48 -1.33 8.98
CA ARG A 85 13.61 -0.38 9.00
C ARG A 85 13.16 1.01 8.53
N HIS A 86 12.44 1.07 7.40
CA HIS A 86 11.97 2.34 6.85
C HIS A 86 11.09 3.10 7.84
N SER A 87 10.12 2.41 8.44
CA SER A 87 9.22 2.99 9.43
C SER A 87 9.99 3.55 10.62
N ALA A 88 10.95 2.81 11.19
CA ALA A 88 11.74 3.30 12.32
C ALA A 88 12.50 4.60 11.99
N VAL A 89 13.07 4.71 10.79
CA VAL A 89 13.77 5.92 10.34
C VAL A 89 12.80 7.09 10.11
N VAL A 90 11.67 6.83 9.43
CA VAL A 90 10.68 7.86 9.07
C VAL A 90 9.96 8.40 10.31
N THR A 91 9.44 7.52 11.17
CA THR A 91 8.72 7.94 12.37
C THR A 91 9.66 8.53 13.41
N GLY A 92 10.90 8.02 13.52
CA GLY A 92 11.95 8.61 14.35
C GLY A 92 12.34 10.03 13.92
N ALA A 93 12.13 10.39 12.64
CA ALA A 93 12.31 11.75 12.13
C ALA A 93 11.06 12.63 12.26
N GLY A 94 10.03 12.18 12.98
CA GLY A 94 8.77 12.91 13.17
C GLY A 94 7.88 12.98 11.93
N LYS A 95 8.07 12.07 10.96
CA LYS A 95 7.31 11.99 9.71
C LYS A 95 6.29 10.87 9.78
N VAL A 96 5.21 10.98 9.00
CA VAL A 96 4.18 9.94 8.92
C VAL A 96 4.57 8.91 7.87
N MET A 97 4.44 7.64 8.22
CA MET A 97 4.65 6.50 7.32
C MET A 97 3.31 5.94 6.83
N ILE A 98 3.18 5.77 5.51
CA ILE A 98 2.07 5.04 4.89
C ILE A 98 2.63 3.77 4.27
N ASP A 99 2.26 2.62 4.82
CA ASP A 99 2.74 1.31 4.39
C ASP A 99 1.84 0.71 3.31
N LEU A 100 2.34 0.56 2.08
CA LEU A 100 1.66 -0.14 1.00
C LEU A 100 2.10 -1.61 0.88
N THR A 101 2.96 -2.08 1.79
CA THR A 101 3.41 -3.46 1.89
C THR A 101 2.51 -4.25 2.85
N PRO A 102 2.61 -5.58 2.89
CA PRO A 102 1.84 -6.38 3.85
C PRO A 102 2.50 -6.47 5.25
N ALA A 103 3.48 -5.62 5.59
CA ALA A 103 4.22 -5.69 6.88
C ALA A 103 3.33 -5.55 8.12
N ALA A 104 2.25 -4.77 8.02
CA ALA A 104 1.20 -4.70 9.03
C ALA A 104 1.68 -4.29 10.44
N ILE A 105 2.65 -3.36 10.54
CA ILE A 105 3.15 -2.85 11.82
C ILE A 105 2.31 -1.71 12.41
N GLY A 106 1.62 -0.95 11.55
CA GLY A 106 0.63 0.06 11.91
C GLY A 106 -0.80 -0.48 11.80
N PRO A 107 -1.81 0.24 12.33
CA PRO A 107 -3.21 -0.12 12.17
C PRO A 107 -3.62 -0.18 10.69
N TYR A 108 -4.51 -1.11 10.36
CA TYR A 108 -5.08 -1.25 9.03
C TYR A 108 -6.05 -0.12 8.69
N VAL A 109 -5.89 0.47 7.51
CA VAL A 109 -6.76 1.52 7.01
C VAL A 109 -7.40 1.10 5.69
N ILE A 110 -8.72 1.02 5.69
CA ILE A 110 -9.58 0.98 4.51
C ILE A 110 -10.34 2.31 4.50
N PRO A 111 -9.98 3.28 3.64
CA PRO A 111 -10.46 4.66 3.77
C PRO A 111 -11.98 4.82 3.88
N VAL A 112 -12.73 4.02 3.12
CA VAL A 112 -14.20 4.05 3.10
C VAL A 112 -14.86 3.36 4.31
N VAL A 113 -14.10 2.66 5.15
CA VAL A 113 -14.60 1.97 6.35
C VAL A 113 -14.12 2.69 7.62
N ASN A 114 -12.82 2.95 7.75
CA ASN A 114 -12.21 3.48 8.98
C ASN A 114 -11.19 4.60 8.74
N GLY A 115 -11.28 5.32 7.61
CA GLY A 115 -10.30 6.36 7.24
C GLY A 115 -10.15 7.50 8.25
N GLY A 116 -11.16 7.76 9.08
CA GLY A 116 -11.11 8.77 10.14
C GLY A 116 -10.50 8.29 11.47
N THR A 117 -10.25 6.99 11.63
CA THR A 117 -9.94 6.39 12.94
C THR A 117 -8.46 6.52 13.34
N HIS A 118 -7.55 6.58 12.36
CA HIS A 118 -6.10 6.49 12.59
C HIS A 118 -5.34 7.71 12.07
N LEU A 119 -5.95 8.89 12.09
CA LEU A 119 -5.36 10.12 11.53
C LEU A 119 -4.09 10.57 12.25
N ASP A 120 -3.98 10.29 13.56
CA ASP A 120 -2.82 10.66 14.38
C ASP A 120 -1.76 9.54 14.47
N ALA A 121 -1.98 8.40 13.79
CA ALA A 121 -1.04 7.29 13.83
C ALA A 121 0.23 7.64 13.03
N PRO A 122 1.44 7.45 13.58
CA PRO A 122 2.69 7.77 12.89
C PRO A 122 3.00 6.77 11.76
N ASN A 123 2.37 5.60 11.78
CA ASN A 123 2.41 4.60 10.73
C ASN A 123 1.00 4.04 10.54
N VAL A 124 0.51 3.95 9.30
CA VAL A 124 -0.72 3.22 8.95
C VAL A 124 -0.43 2.22 7.83
N ASN A 125 -1.13 1.08 7.84
CA ASN A 125 -0.98 0.04 6.84
C ASN A 125 -2.18 -0.03 5.90
N MET A 126 -1.91 -0.04 4.59
CA MET A 126 -2.91 -0.07 3.52
C MET A 126 -3.35 -1.49 3.15
N VAL A 127 -3.07 -2.47 4.00
CA VAL A 127 -3.41 -3.88 3.83
C VAL A 127 -2.77 -4.43 2.55
N THR A 128 -3.59 -4.70 1.54
CA THR A 128 -3.20 -5.25 0.25
C THR A 128 -4.17 -4.73 -0.80
N CYS A 129 -3.83 -4.88 -2.09
CA CYS A 129 -4.77 -4.54 -3.16
C CYS A 129 -6.08 -5.34 -3.06
N GLY A 130 -6.01 -6.65 -2.74
CA GLY A 130 -7.19 -7.48 -2.51
C GLY A 130 -8.01 -6.98 -1.32
N GLY A 131 -7.36 -6.61 -0.21
CA GLY A 131 -8.02 -6.05 0.96
C GLY A 131 -8.76 -4.74 0.65
N GLN A 132 -8.10 -3.80 -0.02
CA GLN A 132 -8.71 -2.52 -0.43
C GLN A 132 -9.91 -2.71 -1.37
N ALA A 133 -9.88 -3.72 -2.25
CA ALA A 133 -10.97 -4.01 -3.17
C ALA A 133 -12.17 -4.72 -2.51
N THR A 134 -11.93 -5.49 -1.44
CA THR A 134 -12.93 -6.46 -0.94
C THR A 134 -13.44 -6.20 0.47
N ILE A 135 -12.61 -5.67 1.37
CA ILE A 135 -13.02 -5.36 2.75
C ILE A 135 -14.17 -4.35 2.81
N PRO A 136 -14.28 -3.33 1.93
CA PRO A 136 -15.48 -2.49 1.88
C PRO A 136 -16.78 -3.28 1.72
N ILE A 137 -16.76 -4.37 0.95
CA ILE A 137 -17.94 -5.23 0.73
C ILE A 137 -18.24 -6.05 1.99
N VAL A 138 -17.22 -6.62 2.64
CA VAL A 138 -17.40 -7.34 3.91
C VAL A 138 -17.97 -6.40 4.98
N ALA A 139 -17.42 -5.19 5.10
CA ALA A 139 -17.90 -4.15 6.02
C ALA A 139 -19.35 -3.74 5.73
N ALA A 140 -19.73 -3.65 4.46
CA ALA A 140 -21.11 -3.35 4.09
C ALA A 140 -22.08 -4.45 4.57
N VAL A 141 -21.74 -5.73 4.41
CA VAL A 141 -22.57 -6.84 4.93
C VAL A 141 -22.58 -6.84 6.47
N SER A 142 -21.43 -6.66 7.10
CA SER A 142 -21.31 -6.65 8.57
C SER A 142 -22.05 -5.49 9.24
N SER A 143 -22.26 -4.38 8.52
CA SER A 143 -23.09 -3.26 8.97
C SER A 143 -24.58 -3.59 9.06
N VAL A 144 -25.03 -4.67 8.43
CA VAL A 144 -26.44 -5.10 8.38
C VAL A 144 -26.68 -6.38 9.18
N ALA A 145 -25.75 -7.33 9.12
CA ALA A 145 -25.91 -8.66 9.69
C ALA A 145 -24.60 -9.18 10.29
N LYS A 146 -24.67 -10.05 11.31
CA LYS A 146 -23.46 -10.67 11.85
C LYS A 146 -22.82 -11.55 10.79
N VAL A 147 -21.57 -11.25 10.40
CA VAL A 147 -20.77 -12.05 9.47
C VAL A 147 -19.92 -13.04 10.26
N HIS A 148 -20.21 -14.33 10.14
CA HIS A 148 -19.47 -15.41 10.81
C HIS A 148 -18.18 -15.75 10.07
N TYR A 149 -18.24 -15.73 8.74
CA TYR A 149 -17.10 -16.03 7.88
C TYR A 149 -17.14 -15.15 6.64
N ALA A 150 -15.98 -14.65 6.23
CA ALA A 150 -15.82 -13.96 4.95
C ALA A 150 -14.57 -14.46 4.24
N GLU A 151 -14.71 -14.73 2.94
CA GLU A 151 -13.63 -15.17 2.07
C GLU A 151 -13.54 -14.27 0.85
N ILE A 152 -12.32 -13.94 0.46
CA ILE A 152 -12.05 -13.20 -0.76
C ILE A 152 -11.13 -13.99 -1.68
N VAL A 153 -11.35 -13.83 -2.98
CA VAL A 153 -10.49 -14.38 -4.04
C VAL A 153 -10.08 -13.26 -4.98
N ALA A 154 -8.83 -12.83 -4.87
CA ALA A 154 -8.23 -11.82 -5.74
C ALA A 154 -7.51 -12.50 -6.92
N SER A 155 -7.94 -12.23 -8.14
CA SER A 155 -7.32 -12.72 -9.37
C SER A 155 -6.68 -11.56 -10.13
N ILE A 156 -5.37 -11.63 -10.34
CA ILE A 156 -4.58 -10.58 -11.00
C ILE A 156 -3.76 -11.15 -12.16
N SER A 157 -3.38 -10.29 -13.10
CA SER A 157 -2.46 -10.68 -14.17
C SER A 157 -1.08 -11.04 -13.62
N SER A 158 -0.46 -12.10 -14.14
CA SER A 158 0.91 -12.48 -13.77
C SER A 158 1.93 -11.37 -14.05
N LYS A 159 1.68 -10.56 -15.09
CA LYS A 159 2.53 -9.41 -15.47
C LYS A 159 2.46 -8.26 -14.46
N SER A 160 1.32 -8.07 -13.77
CA SER A 160 1.19 -7.02 -12.74
C SER A 160 1.85 -7.40 -11.41
N ALA A 161 2.05 -8.70 -11.15
CA ALA A 161 2.70 -9.19 -9.94
C ALA A 161 4.23 -9.20 -10.10
N GLY A 162 4.88 -8.12 -9.65
CA GLY A 162 6.34 -8.00 -9.62
C GLY A 162 7.02 -8.91 -8.58
N PRO A 163 8.37 -8.92 -8.52
CA PRO A 163 9.12 -9.76 -7.58
C PRO A 163 8.73 -9.55 -6.12
N GLY A 164 8.48 -8.29 -5.71
CA GLY A 164 8.01 -7.97 -4.36
C GLY A 164 6.70 -8.67 -4.01
N THR A 165 5.68 -8.57 -4.86
CA THR A 165 4.39 -9.27 -4.64
C THR A 165 4.58 -10.78 -4.54
N ARG A 166 5.43 -11.37 -5.39
CA ARG A 166 5.66 -12.83 -5.43
C ARG A 166 6.40 -13.35 -4.20
N ALA A 167 7.32 -12.56 -3.67
CA ALA A 167 8.07 -12.91 -2.47
C ALA A 167 7.25 -12.78 -1.17
N ASN A 168 6.06 -12.17 -1.22
CA ASN A 168 5.23 -11.91 -0.04
C ASN A 168 3.79 -12.46 -0.23
N ILE A 169 3.63 -13.61 -0.88
CA ILE A 169 2.30 -14.22 -1.14
C ILE A 169 1.64 -14.68 0.16
N ASP A 170 2.42 -15.24 1.09
CA ASP A 170 1.88 -15.73 2.36
C ASP A 170 1.38 -14.55 3.19
N GLU A 171 2.18 -13.48 3.32
CA GLU A 171 1.81 -12.25 3.99
C GLU A 171 0.60 -11.57 3.34
N PHE A 172 0.45 -11.67 2.01
CA PHE A 172 -0.77 -11.21 1.35
C PHE A 172 -2.00 -11.92 1.92
N THR A 173 -1.97 -13.26 2.01
CA THR A 173 -3.12 -14.04 2.51
C THR A 173 -3.40 -13.76 3.99
N GLU A 174 -2.35 -13.75 4.81
CA GLU A 174 -2.45 -13.58 6.27
C GLU A 174 -2.88 -12.16 6.65
N THR A 175 -2.27 -11.13 6.07
CA THR A 175 -2.62 -9.72 6.35
C THR A 175 -4.02 -9.39 5.83
N THR A 176 -4.41 -9.91 4.66
CA THR A 176 -5.77 -9.68 4.14
C THR A 176 -6.82 -10.40 4.98
N ALA A 177 -6.59 -11.66 5.39
CA ALA A 177 -7.51 -12.39 6.27
C ALA A 177 -7.71 -11.67 7.62
N ARG A 178 -6.63 -11.22 8.26
CA ARG A 178 -6.70 -10.44 9.50
C ARG A 178 -7.44 -9.10 9.33
N ALA A 179 -7.28 -8.43 8.19
CA ALA A 179 -7.96 -7.17 7.91
C ALA A 179 -9.46 -7.37 7.59
N ILE A 180 -9.84 -8.50 6.98
CA ILE A 180 -11.24 -8.92 6.83
C ILE A 180 -11.91 -9.04 8.21
N GLU A 181 -11.21 -9.58 9.19
CA GLU A 181 -11.72 -9.70 10.57
C GLU A 181 -11.77 -8.34 11.27
N MET A 182 -10.63 -7.66 11.39
CA MET A 182 -10.50 -6.46 12.21
C MET A 182 -11.19 -5.22 11.63
N VAL A 183 -11.20 -5.07 10.30
CA VAL A 183 -11.77 -3.90 9.62
C VAL A 183 -13.08 -4.25 8.92
N GLY A 184 -13.16 -5.43 8.30
CA GLY A 184 -14.39 -5.90 7.67
C GLY A 184 -15.48 -6.32 8.65
N GLY A 185 -15.12 -6.69 9.89
CA GLY A 185 -16.07 -7.10 10.93
C GLY A 185 -16.56 -8.55 10.80
N ALA A 186 -15.87 -9.39 10.02
CA ALA A 186 -16.15 -10.83 10.01
C ALA A 186 -15.56 -11.51 11.26
N SER A 187 -16.21 -12.55 11.75
CA SER A 187 -15.67 -13.33 12.89
C SER A 187 -14.47 -14.19 12.49
N GLN A 188 -14.38 -14.58 11.21
CA GLN A 188 -13.26 -15.31 10.63
C GLN A 188 -13.06 -14.87 9.17
N GLY A 189 -11.82 -14.61 8.78
CA GLY A 189 -11.43 -14.18 7.45
C GLY A 189 -10.59 -15.22 6.69
N LYS A 190 -10.74 -15.26 5.36
CA LYS A 190 -9.84 -15.97 4.46
C LYS A 190 -9.57 -15.15 3.22
N ALA A 191 -8.34 -15.20 2.74
CA ALA A 191 -7.95 -14.57 1.49
C ALA A 191 -7.20 -15.55 0.58
N ILE A 192 -7.52 -15.51 -0.70
CA ILE A 192 -6.86 -16.28 -1.76
C ILE A 192 -6.38 -15.30 -2.83
N ILE A 193 -5.16 -15.50 -3.33
CA ILE A 193 -4.62 -14.80 -4.49
C ILE A 193 -4.32 -15.77 -5.62
N VAL A 194 -4.72 -15.40 -6.85
CA VAL A 194 -4.48 -16.18 -8.07
C VAL A 194 -3.76 -15.32 -9.09
N LEU A 195 -2.63 -15.82 -9.58
CA LEU A 195 -1.86 -15.20 -10.67
C LEU A 195 -2.19 -15.90 -11.99
N ASN A 196 -2.76 -15.17 -12.94
CA ASN A 196 -3.16 -15.72 -14.23
C ASN A 196 -2.31 -15.13 -15.38
N PRO A 197 -1.65 -15.95 -16.22
CA PRO A 197 -0.78 -15.50 -17.30
C PRO A 197 -1.47 -15.29 -18.66
N ALA A 198 -2.81 -15.22 -18.70
CA ALA A 198 -3.55 -15.04 -19.96
C ALA A 198 -3.12 -13.78 -20.75
N GLU A 199 -3.22 -13.87 -22.07
CA GLU A 199 -3.02 -12.76 -23.01
C GLU A 199 -4.29 -12.55 -23.86
N PRO A 200 -4.85 -11.34 -23.94
CA PRO A 200 -4.38 -10.10 -23.29
C PRO A 200 -4.45 -10.18 -21.75
N PRO A 201 -3.61 -9.41 -21.02
CA PRO A 201 -3.59 -9.46 -19.56
C PRO A 201 -4.97 -9.16 -18.99
N LEU A 202 -5.45 -10.05 -18.12
CA LEU A 202 -6.75 -9.92 -17.48
C LEU A 202 -6.83 -8.68 -16.57
N LEU A 203 -8.02 -8.09 -16.52
CA LEU A 203 -8.37 -7.12 -15.50
C LEU A 203 -8.44 -7.81 -14.13
N MET A 204 -8.09 -7.06 -13.07
CA MET A 204 -8.22 -7.54 -11.70
C MET A 204 -9.68 -7.90 -11.42
N ARG A 205 -9.88 -9.07 -10.81
CA ARG A 205 -11.19 -9.57 -10.39
C ARG A 205 -11.12 -9.98 -8.94
N ASP A 206 -12.12 -9.56 -8.18
CA ASP A 206 -12.27 -9.92 -6.79
C ASP A 206 -13.66 -10.51 -6.57
N THR A 207 -13.70 -11.68 -5.94
CA THR A 207 -14.96 -12.30 -5.49
C THR A 207 -15.00 -12.28 -3.97
N VAL A 208 -16.14 -11.89 -3.40
CA VAL A 208 -16.35 -11.84 -1.95
C VAL A 208 -17.48 -12.79 -1.58
N PHE A 209 -17.20 -13.76 -0.72
CA PHE A 209 -18.18 -14.63 -0.10
C PHE A 209 -18.37 -14.22 1.35
N THR A 210 -19.62 -14.10 1.80
CA THR A 210 -19.95 -13.83 3.20
C THR A 210 -20.98 -14.86 3.69
N LEU A 211 -20.73 -15.40 4.88
CA LEU A 211 -21.69 -16.20 5.63
C LEU A 211 -22.20 -15.34 6.79
N SER A 212 -23.44 -14.88 6.68
CA SER A 212 -24.05 -14.00 7.67
C SER A 212 -25.33 -14.58 8.26
N SER A 213 -25.64 -14.22 9.51
CA SER A 213 -26.96 -14.45 10.10
C SER A 213 -27.90 -13.29 9.76
N GLY A 214 -28.95 -13.58 9.01
CA GLY A 214 -30.04 -12.67 8.65
C GLY A 214 -31.23 -13.45 8.12
#